data_AF-A0A7I8CX56-F1
#
_entry.id   AF-A0A7I8CX56-F1
#
_cell.length_a   1.000
_cell.length_b   1.000
_cell.length_c   1.000
_cell.angle_alpha   90.00
_cell.angle_beta   90.00
_cell.angle_gamma   90.00
#
_symmetry.space_group_name_H-M   'P 1'
#
loop_
_entity.id
_entity.type
_entity.pdbx_description
1 polymer ?
#
loop_
_entity_poly.entity_id
_entity_poly.type
_entity_poly.pdbx_seq_one_letter_code
_entity_poly.pdbx_strand_id
1 'polypeptide(L)'
;MNRLPDAAAPIEICRAELAEPIRLAELVEDWRRDLNALESRVIRRDRDALHRIEAALTQSGDVYAFTSALQCTMQAYANETFSIWGDAALNAAQHQAGLIDELTHLSSAWRLFWFAPLQKLPGADAPFGSFSAWLRACQDEMLSVVRSSVVQSRAPANRATAGA
;
A
#
# COMPACT_ATOMS: atom_id res chain seq x y z
N MET A 1 21.79 52.33 8.60
CA MET A 1 20.43 51.80 8.46
C MET A 1 20.58 50.30 8.25
N ASN A 2 20.63 49.54 9.35
CA ASN A 2 20.92 48.11 9.33
C ASN A 2 19.62 47.36 9.02
N ARG A 3 19.58 46.68 7.87
CA ARG A 3 18.46 45.79 7.52
C ARG A 3 18.39 44.69 8.59
N LEU A 4 17.22 44.51 9.22
CA LEU A 4 16.98 43.34 10.05
C LEU A 4 17.24 42.07 9.21
N PRO A 5 17.93 41.05 9.75
CA PRO A 5 17.98 39.76 9.10
C PRO A 5 16.56 39.22 8.96
N ASP A 6 16.27 38.74 7.77
CA ASP A 6 14.94 38.41 7.26
C ASP A 6 14.26 37.33 8.13
N ALA A 7 13.39 37.73 9.05
CA ALA A 7 12.69 36.81 9.96
C ALA A 7 11.77 35.81 9.24
N ALA A 8 11.49 36.05 7.95
CA ALA A 8 10.76 35.13 7.08
C ALA A 8 11.63 33.96 6.59
N ALA A 9 12.95 34.14 6.44
CA ALA A 9 13.83 33.12 5.88
C ALA A 9 13.83 31.78 6.67
N PRO A 10 13.85 31.78 8.02
CA PRO A 10 13.78 30.52 8.78
C PRO A 10 12.44 29.79 8.64
N ILE A 11 11.33 30.52 8.53
CA ILE A 11 9.99 29.92 8.39
C ILE A 11 9.79 29.34 7.00
N GLU A 12 10.23 30.05 5.95
CA GLU A 12 10.16 29.54 4.58
C GLU A 12 11.04 28.29 4.40
N ILE A 13 12.21 28.26 5.05
CA ILE A 13 13.05 27.06 5.12
C ILE A 13 12.31 25.90 5.79
N CYS A 14 11.72 26.11 6.97
CA CYS A 14 10.95 25.06 7.64
C CYS A 14 9.77 24.55 6.80
N ARG A 15 9.07 25.42 6.06
CA ARG A 15 8.00 24.99 5.16
C ARG A 15 8.51 24.18 3.99
N ALA A 16 9.64 24.57 3.39
CA ALA A 16 10.27 23.82 2.31
C ALA A 16 10.71 22.42 2.78
N GLU A 17 11.28 22.33 3.99
CA GLU A 17 11.71 21.06 4.58
C GLU A 17 10.54 20.11 4.91
N LEU A 18 9.39 20.66 5.31
CA LEU A 18 8.21 19.86 5.67
C LEU A 18 7.31 19.54 4.48
N ALA A 19 7.47 20.20 3.33
CA ALA A 19 6.60 20.01 2.17
C ALA A 19 6.62 18.55 1.67
N GLU A 20 7.80 17.96 1.53
CA GLU A 20 7.95 16.60 1.01
C GLU A 20 7.47 15.51 2.00
N PRO A 21 7.82 15.56 3.31
CA PRO A 21 7.23 14.65 4.29
C PRO A 21 5.70 14.75 4.39
N ILE A 22 5.12 15.95 4.25
CA ILE A 22 3.66 16.14 4.27
C ILE A 22 3.02 15.45 3.07
N ARG A 23 3.57 15.62 1.86
CA ARG A 23 3.07 14.93 0.65
C ARG A 23 3.13 13.41 0.77
N LEU A 24 4.24 12.89 1.29
CA LEU A 24 4.35 11.45 1.54
C LEU A 24 3.30 10.95 2.55
N ALA A 25 3.05 11.71 3.62
CA ALA A 25 2.03 11.38 4.60
C ALA A 25 0.60 11.42 4.03
N GLU A 26 0.31 12.41 3.18
CA GLU A 26 -0.97 12.50 2.44
C GLU A 26 -1.17 11.28 1.54
N LEU A 27 -0.15 10.89 0.77
CA LEU A 27 -0.20 9.70 -0.09
C LEU A 27 -0.44 8.41 0.71
N VAL A 28 0.26 8.22 1.83
CA VAL A 28 0.07 7.04 2.71
C VAL A 28 -1.34 7.01 3.29
N GLU A 29 -1.86 8.17 3.68
CA GLU A 29 -3.21 8.30 4.23
C GLU A 29 -4.29 8.01 3.17
N ASP A 30 -4.11 8.46 1.93
CA ASP A 30 -4.98 8.12 0.81
C ASP A 30 -4.96 6.62 0.52
N TRP A 31 -3.78 6.02 0.50
CA TRP A 31 -3.66 4.57 0.34
C TRP A 31 -4.38 3.81 1.46
N ARG A 32 -4.23 4.27 2.72
CA ARG A 32 -4.95 3.69 3.87
C ARG A 32 -6.47 3.78 3.72
N ARG A 33 -6.99 4.91 3.22
CA ARG A 33 -8.44 5.07 2.96
C ARG A 33 -8.93 4.08 1.92
N ASP A 34 -8.18 3.88 0.84
CA ASP A 34 -8.54 2.93 -0.20
C ASP A 34 -8.53 1.48 0.32
N LEU A 35 -7.54 1.10 1.11
CA LEU A 35 -7.47 -0.22 1.75
C LEU A 35 -8.69 -0.44 2.68
N ASN A 36 -9.07 0.56 3.47
CA ASN A 36 -10.27 0.48 4.32
C ASN A 36 -11.56 0.35 3.50
N ALA A 37 -11.63 1.00 2.33
CA ALA A 37 -12.77 0.88 1.44
C ALA A 37 -12.89 -0.53 0.85
N LEU A 38 -11.77 -1.16 0.50
CA LEU A 38 -11.70 -2.56 0.07
C LEU A 38 -12.12 -3.51 1.18
N GLU A 39 -11.62 -3.33 2.40
CA GLU A 39 -12.04 -4.13 3.56
C GLU A 39 -13.54 -4.00 3.83
N SER A 40 -14.09 -2.78 3.74
CA SER A 40 -15.52 -2.53 3.86
C SER A 40 -16.35 -3.23 2.77
N ARG A 41 -15.80 -3.44 1.57
CA ARG A 41 -16.43 -4.25 0.52
C ARG A 41 -16.40 -5.74 0.84
N VAL A 42 -15.27 -6.25 1.35
CA VAL A 42 -15.15 -7.65 1.80
C VAL A 42 -16.22 -7.98 2.84
N ILE A 43 -16.34 -7.15 3.88
CA ILE A 43 -17.33 -7.35 4.95
C ILE A 43 -18.76 -7.34 4.40
N ARG A 44 -19.07 -6.42 3.48
CA ARG A 44 -20.41 -6.37 2.84
C ARG A 44 -20.70 -7.61 2.01
N ARG A 45 -19.75 -8.06 1.18
CA ARG A 45 -19.88 -9.29 0.39
C ARG A 45 -20.19 -10.49 1.29
N ASP A 46 -19.45 -10.63 2.39
CA ASP A 46 -19.60 -11.76 3.31
C ASP A 46 -20.97 -11.73 3.99
N ARG A 47 -21.38 -10.55 4.46
CA ARG A 47 -22.70 -10.34 5.05
C ARG A 47 -23.82 -10.64 4.05
N ASP A 48 -23.73 -10.16 2.82
CA ASP A 48 -24.73 -10.39 1.79
C ASP A 48 -24.84 -11.88 1.43
N ALA A 49 -23.72 -12.59 1.35
CA ALA A 49 -23.72 -14.03 1.10
C ALA A 49 -24.41 -14.80 2.24
N LEU A 50 -24.14 -14.45 3.49
CA LEU A 50 -24.80 -15.05 4.65
C LEU A 50 -26.32 -14.81 4.62
N HIS A 51 -26.75 -13.58 4.35
CA HIS A 51 -28.19 -13.26 4.22
C HIS A 51 -28.86 -14.04 3.09
N ARG A 52 -28.20 -14.22 1.95
CA ARG A 52 -28.74 -15.01 0.83
C ARG A 52 -28.84 -16.49 1.17
N ILE A 53 -27.85 -17.04 1.88
CA ILE A 53 -27.90 -18.43 2.34
C ILE A 53 -29.02 -18.63 3.36
N GLU A 54 -29.18 -17.70 4.31
CA GLU A 54 -30.28 -17.72 5.29
C GLU A 54 -31.66 -17.62 4.61
N ALA A 55 -31.80 -16.72 3.62
CA ALA A 55 -33.00 -16.62 2.81
C ALA A 55 -33.28 -17.92 2.04
N ALA A 56 -32.25 -18.52 1.44
CA ALA A 56 -32.38 -19.80 0.75
C ALA A 56 -32.85 -20.92 1.71
N LEU A 57 -32.29 -20.98 2.93
CA LEU A 57 -32.70 -21.97 3.94
C LEU A 57 -34.15 -21.80 4.38
N THR A 58 -34.63 -20.56 4.51
CA THR A 58 -35.97 -20.26 5.01
C THR A 58 -37.06 -20.32 3.93
N GLN A 59 -36.72 -20.04 2.67
CA GLN A 59 -37.69 -19.89 1.57
C GLN A 59 -37.75 -21.11 0.64
N SER A 60 -36.76 -22.01 0.69
CA SER A 60 -36.75 -23.17 -0.21
C SER A 60 -37.75 -24.23 0.23
N GLY A 61 -38.71 -24.54 -0.64
CA GLY A 61 -39.69 -25.60 -0.41
C GLY A 61 -39.13 -27.03 -0.56
N ASP A 62 -37.96 -27.17 -1.21
CA ASP A 62 -37.27 -28.44 -1.37
C ASP A 62 -35.74 -28.27 -1.48
N VAL A 63 -35.03 -29.40 -1.48
CA VAL A 63 -33.56 -29.45 -1.54
C VAL A 63 -33.01 -28.96 -2.88
N TYR A 64 -33.73 -29.14 -3.98
CA TYR A 64 -33.27 -28.69 -5.31
C TYR A 64 -33.30 -27.16 -5.42
N ALA A 65 -34.37 -26.53 -4.96
CA ALA A 65 -34.50 -25.08 -4.89
C ALA A 65 -33.40 -24.47 -4.00
N PHE A 66 -33.14 -25.10 -2.84
CA PHE A 66 -32.07 -24.67 -1.94
C PHE A 66 -30.69 -24.76 -2.61
N THR A 67 -30.36 -25.92 -3.19
CA THR A 67 -29.05 -26.11 -3.84
C THR A 67 -28.83 -25.17 -5.02
N SER A 68 -29.86 -24.88 -5.80
CA SER A 68 -29.81 -23.90 -6.88
C SER A 68 -29.54 -22.47 -6.35
N ALA A 69 -30.24 -22.06 -5.29
CA ALA A 69 -30.03 -20.76 -4.66
C ALA A 69 -28.62 -20.63 -4.03
N LEU A 70 -28.11 -21.73 -3.46
CA LEU A 70 -26.75 -21.79 -2.92
C LEU A 70 -25.70 -21.65 -4.03
N GLN A 71 -25.86 -22.34 -5.15
CA GLN A 71 -24.95 -22.21 -6.31
C GLN A 71 -24.92 -20.78 -6.85
N CYS A 72 -26.09 -20.15 -6.99
CA CYS A 72 -26.20 -18.76 -7.42
C CYS A 72 -25.48 -17.81 -6.44
N THR A 73 -25.64 -18.04 -5.14
CA THR A 73 -24.97 -17.25 -4.09
C THR A 73 -23.44 -17.43 -4.14
N MET A 74 -22.96 -18.67 -4.30
CA MET A 74 -21.53 -18.95 -4.44
C MET A 74 -20.92 -18.30 -5.69
N GLN A 75 -21.64 -18.33 -6.81
CA GLN A 75 -21.18 -17.69 -8.04
C GLN A 75 -21.10 -16.17 -7.87
N ALA A 76 -22.11 -15.54 -7.27
CA ALA A 76 -22.10 -14.11 -6.96
C ALA A 76 -20.95 -13.75 -6.02
N TYR A 77 -20.73 -14.56 -4.97
CA TYR A 77 -19.62 -14.38 -4.03
C TYR A 77 -18.25 -14.48 -4.71
N ALA A 78 -18.06 -15.48 -5.57
CA ALA A 78 -16.82 -15.67 -6.31
C ALA A 78 -16.54 -14.48 -7.25
N ASN A 79 -17.55 -14.02 -7.99
CA ASN A 79 -17.43 -12.87 -8.87
C ASN A 79 -17.05 -11.59 -8.11
N GLU A 80 -17.73 -11.29 -7.01
CA GLU A 80 -17.40 -10.12 -6.17
C GLU A 80 -16.00 -10.25 -5.55
N THR A 81 -15.61 -11.47 -5.16
CA THR A 81 -14.26 -11.74 -4.67
C THR A 81 -13.22 -11.37 -5.73
N PHE A 82 -13.35 -11.88 -6.96
CA PHE A 82 -12.42 -11.55 -8.03
C PHE A 82 -12.38 -10.05 -8.36
N SER A 83 -13.52 -9.36 -8.30
CA SER A 83 -13.56 -7.91 -8.45
C SER A 83 -12.74 -7.21 -7.35
N ILE A 84 -12.95 -7.57 -6.08
CA ILE A 84 -12.20 -6.98 -4.96
C ILE A 84 -10.69 -7.24 -5.12
N TRP A 85 -10.29 -8.45 -5.48
CA TRP A 85 -8.88 -8.78 -5.72
C TRP A 85 -8.28 -7.99 -6.89
N GLY A 86 -9.03 -7.82 -7.98
CA GLY A 86 -8.61 -7.00 -9.11
C GLY A 86 -8.39 -5.54 -8.71
N ASP A 87 -9.34 -4.96 -7.98
CA ASP A 87 -9.25 -3.59 -7.49
C ASP A 87 -8.11 -3.42 -6.48
N ALA A 88 -7.91 -4.39 -5.58
CA ALA A 88 -6.79 -4.40 -4.64
C ALA A 88 -5.42 -4.45 -5.35
N ALA A 89 -5.30 -5.28 -6.40
CA ALA A 89 -4.06 -5.37 -7.17
C ALA A 89 -3.77 -4.07 -7.93
N LEU A 90 -4.78 -3.44 -8.53
CA LEU A 90 -4.64 -2.14 -9.20
C LEU A 90 -4.28 -1.03 -8.20
N ASN A 91 -4.95 -1.01 -7.05
CA ASN A 91 -4.69 -0.05 -5.98
C ASN A 91 -3.25 -0.16 -5.46
N ALA A 92 -2.78 -1.39 -5.18
CA ALA A 92 -1.41 -1.63 -4.75
C ALA A 92 -0.39 -1.18 -5.81
N ALA A 93 -0.62 -1.49 -7.09
CA ALA A 93 0.28 -1.10 -8.17
C ALA A 93 0.38 0.43 -8.32
N GLN A 94 -0.74 1.14 -8.24
CA GLN A 94 -0.80 2.61 -8.36
C GLN A 94 -0.07 3.29 -7.18
N HIS A 95 -0.40 2.90 -5.95
CA HIS A 95 0.19 3.51 -4.76
C HIS A 95 1.67 3.14 -4.58
N GLN A 96 2.10 1.95 -5.00
CA GLN A 96 3.51 1.58 -4.98
C GLN A 96 4.34 2.46 -5.93
N ALA A 97 3.83 2.75 -7.13
CA ALA A 97 4.52 3.65 -8.06
C ALA A 97 4.64 5.07 -7.49
N GLY A 98 3.57 5.60 -6.90
CA GLY A 98 3.57 6.91 -6.24
C GLY A 98 4.51 6.97 -5.04
N LEU A 99 4.53 5.94 -4.19
CA LEU A 99 5.40 5.88 -3.02
C LEU A 99 6.88 5.86 -3.40
N ILE A 100 7.24 5.12 -4.45
CA ILE A 100 8.63 5.08 -4.94
C ILE A 100 9.04 6.45 -5.49
N ASP A 101 8.17 7.12 -6.24
CA ASP A 101 8.45 8.44 -6.82
C ASP A 101 8.64 9.50 -5.71
N GLU A 102 7.69 9.59 -4.79
CA GLU A 102 7.74 10.54 -3.67
C GLU A 102 8.91 10.27 -2.73
N LEU A 103 9.22 9.01 -2.43
CA LEU A 103 10.37 8.67 -1.60
C LEU A 103 11.70 8.99 -2.31
N THR A 104 11.76 8.87 -3.64
CA THR A 104 12.91 9.29 -4.44
C THR A 104 13.05 10.81 -4.43
N HIS A 105 11.94 11.55 -4.55
CA HIS A 105 11.91 13.00 -4.50
C HIS A 105 12.34 13.54 -3.13
N LEU A 106 11.75 13.01 -2.05
CA LEU A 106 12.13 13.30 -0.66
C LEU A 106 13.63 13.04 -0.44
N SER A 107 14.14 11.91 -0.92
CA SER A 107 15.58 11.59 -0.78
C SER A 107 16.49 12.60 -1.49
N SER A 108 16.05 13.10 -2.65
CA SER A 108 16.80 14.06 -3.46
C SER A 108 16.78 15.44 -2.82
N ALA A 109 15.62 15.90 -2.36
CA ALA A 109 15.45 17.15 -1.64
C ALA A 109 16.28 17.16 -0.34
N TRP A 110 16.18 16.10 0.46
CA TRP A 110 16.94 15.95 1.70
C TRP A 110 18.46 15.92 1.46
N ARG A 111 18.92 15.24 0.40
CA ARG A 111 20.35 15.22 0.03
C ARG A 111 20.87 16.59 -0.35
N LEU A 112 20.09 17.37 -1.10
CA LEU A 112 20.45 18.71 -1.53
C LEU A 112 20.47 19.70 -0.36
N PHE A 113 19.53 19.58 0.57
CA PHE A 113 19.39 20.53 1.67
C PHE A 113 20.36 20.24 2.83
N TRP A 114 20.49 19.00 3.26
CA TRP A 114 21.33 18.66 4.42
C TRP A 114 22.75 18.24 4.04
N PHE A 115 22.92 17.38 3.05
CA PHE A 115 24.24 16.77 2.80
C PHE A 115 25.16 17.62 1.91
N ALA A 116 24.63 18.30 0.89
CA ALA A 116 25.46 19.11 -0.01
C ALA A 116 26.16 20.31 0.68
N PRO A 117 25.54 20.99 1.66
CA PRO A 117 26.23 22.02 2.44
C PRO A 117 27.22 21.44 3.46
N LEU A 118 26.87 20.31 4.10
CA LEU A 118 27.72 19.67 5.11
C LEU A 118 29.00 19.06 4.51
N GLN A 119 28.97 18.59 3.25
CA GLN A 119 30.16 18.12 2.52
C GLN A 119 31.18 19.21 2.19
N LYS A 120 30.79 20.49 2.23
CA LYS A 120 31.69 21.63 1.99
C LYS A 120 32.43 22.08 3.25
N LEU A 121 32.14 21.47 4.41
CA LEU A 121 32.82 21.79 5.66
C LEU A 121 34.06 20.90 5.84
N PRO A 122 35.26 21.49 6.02
CA PRO A 122 36.48 20.71 6.25
C PRO A 122 36.40 19.98 7.60
N GLY A 123 36.59 18.66 7.59
CA GLY A 123 36.68 17.83 8.81
C GLY A 123 35.42 17.08 9.22
N ALA A 124 34.36 17.07 8.41
CA ALA A 124 33.15 16.30 8.70
C ALA A 124 33.30 14.82 8.28
N ASP A 125 33.99 14.02 9.10
CA ASP A 125 33.82 12.56 9.06
C ASP A 125 32.42 12.23 9.58
N ALA A 126 31.54 11.79 8.68
CA ALA A 126 30.10 11.62 8.92
C ALA A 126 29.79 10.62 10.05
N PRO A 127 29.21 11.03 11.21
CA PRO A 127 28.89 10.10 12.30
C PRO A 127 27.46 9.53 12.21
N PHE A 128 26.66 9.91 11.22
CA PHE A 128 25.35 9.28 11.01
C PHE A 128 25.49 8.23 9.92
N GLY A 129 25.27 6.95 10.26
CA GLY A 129 25.07 5.89 9.27
C GLY A 129 24.10 6.41 8.22
N SER A 130 24.58 6.60 6.98
CA SER A 130 23.98 7.62 6.12
C SER A 130 22.48 7.36 5.96
N PHE A 131 21.65 8.38 6.11
CA PHE A 131 20.20 8.28 5.88
C PHE A 131 19.90 7.65 4.50
N SER A 132 20.79 7.86 3.51
CA SER A 132 20.73 7.19 2.21
C SER A 132 20.86 5.66 2.26
N ALA A 133 21.55 5.11 3.26
CA ALA A 133 21.67 3.67 3.51
C ALA A 133 20.40 3.13 4.21
N TRP A 134 19.83 3.87 5.16
CA TRP A 134 18.54 3.52 5.75
C TRP A 134 17.41 3.56 4.71
N LEU A 135 17.37 4.60 3.87
CA LEU A 135 16.41 4.70 2.77
C LEU A 135 16.60 3.61 1.70
N ARG A 136 17.85 3.29 1.31
CA ARG A 136 18.10 2.15 0.43
C ARG A 136 17.60 0.84 1.03
N ALA A 137 17.78 0.63 2.33
CA ALA A 137 17.23 -0.54 3.00
C ALA A 137 15.69 -0.55 2.96
N CYS A 138 15.01 0.60 3.11
CA CYS A 138 13.56 0.70 2.95
C CYS A 138 13.10 0.43 1.51
N GLN A 139 13.80 0.97 0.51
CA GLN A 139 13.51 0.72 -0.92
C GLN A 139 13.73 -0.75 -1.29
N ASP A 140 14.84 -1.34 -0.86
CA ASP A 140 15.16 -2.75 -1.09
C ASP A 140 14.13 -3.66 -0.43
N GLU A 141 13.63 -3.32 0.76
CA GLU A 141 12.60 -4.09 1.45
C GLU A 141 11.23 -3.97 0.76
N MET A 142 10.84 -2.78 0.30
CA MET A 142 9.61 -2.63 -0.49
C MET A 142 9.66 -3.43 -1.80
N LEU A 143 10.83 -3.49 -2.45
CA LEU A 143 11.04 -4.30 -3.65
C LEU A 143 11.14 -5.81 -3.35
N SER A 144 11.65 -6.19 -2.17
CA SER A 144 11.77 -7.59 -1.74
C SER A 144 10.39 -8.20 -1.47
N VAL A 145 9.48 -7.46 -0.84
CA VAL A 145 8.08 -7.87 -0.60
C VAL A 145 7.36 -8.14 -1.93
N VAL A 146 7.63 -7.34 -2.97
CA VAL A 146 7.06 -7.50 -4.32
C VAL A 146 7.61 -8.72 -5.04
N ARG A 147 8.92 -9.00 -4.91
CA ARG A 147 9.48 -10.24 -5.47
C ARG A 147 8.95 -11.47 -4.74
N SER A 148 8.81 -11.39 -3.42
CA SER A 148 8.27 -12.48 -2.60
C SER A 148 6.82 -12.80 -2.98
N SER A 149 5.96 -11.78 -3.15
CA SER A 149 4.56 -11.98 -3.54
C SER A 149 4.41 -12.60 -4.94
N VAL A 150 5.26 -12.23 -5.90
CA VAL A 150 5.29 -12.82 -7.25
C VAL A 150 5.80 -14.27 -7.24
N VAL A 151 6.79 -14.59 -6.40
CA VAL A 151 7.33 -15.97 -6.27
C VAL A 151 6.34 -16.88 -5.54
N GLN A 152 5.61 -16.38 -4.55
CA GLN A 152 4.60 -17.14 -3.81
C GLN A 152 3.35 -17.43 -4.68
N SER A 153 2.99 -16.51 -5.59
CA SER A 153 1.92 -16.72 -6.58
C SER A 153 2.30 -17.67 -7.72
N ARG A 154 3.60 -17.98 -7.92
CA ARG A 154 4.10 -18.84 -9.00
C ARG A 154 4.50 -20.24 -8.56
N ALA A 155 4.42 -20.56 -7.27
CA ALA A 155 4.66 -21.93 -6.80
C ALA A 155 3.52 -22.85 -7.31
N PRO A 156 3.79 -23.83 -8.19
CA PRO A 156 2.77 -24.77 -8.60
C PRO A 156 2.44 -25.68 -7.40
N ALA A 157 1.17 -25.67 -7.00
CA ALA A 157 0.60 -26.72 -6.17
C ALA A 157 0.50 -28.02 -7.00
N ASN A 158 1.62 -28.71 -7.19
CA ASN A 158 1.61 -30.07 -7.73
C ASN A 158 1.74 -31.10 -6.60
N ARG A 159 0.58 -31.69 -6.31
CA ARG A 159 0.26 -32.94 -5.62
C ARG A 159 1.38 -33.98 -5.53
N ALA A 160 1.45 -34.62 -4.37
CA ALA A 160 1.63 -36.07 -4.30
C ALA A 160 0.37 -36.71 -3.69
N THR A 161 -0.61 -36.98 -4.55
CA THR A 161 -1.43 -38.19 -4.43
C THR A 161 -0.63 -39.31 -5.07
N ALA A 162 -0.18 -40.28 -4.27
CA ALA A 162 0.15 -41.61 -4.75
C ALA A 162 -0.63 -42.58 -3.86
N GLY A 163 -1.70 -43.16 -4.41
CA GLY A 163 -2.37 -44.30 -3.82
C GLY A 163 -1.65 -45.58 -4.23
N ALA A 164 -1.53 -46.49 -3.27
CA ALA A 164 -1.71 -47.93 -3.41
C ALA A 164 -1.99 -48.48 -2.00
#